data_AF-A0A5B8W8Y0-F1
#
_entry.id   AF-A0A5B8W8Y0-F1
#
_cell.length_a   1.000
_cell.length_b   1.000
_cell.length_c   1.000
_cell.angle_alpha   90.00
_cell.angle_beta   90.00
_cell.angle_gamma   90.00
#
_symmetry.space_group_name_H-M   'P 1'
#
loop_
_entity.id
_entity.type
_entity.pdbx_description
1 polymer ?
#
loop_
_entity_poly.entity_id
_entity_poly.type
_entity_poly.pdbx_seq_one_letter_code
_entity_poly.pdbx_strand_id
1 'polypeptide(L)'
;MDGPKKIKITDPKIALAKAESYCAYQERSQQEVRDKLYDWGLWPDAIEQVISELIQGNFLNEERFAKAYAKGKFSQKAWGRIKIKQGLKQKRVPDVLIKKALLTIDADDYFTALTRLLEKKAGTISEKNDLKRRYKLQQYAMGRGYEADLITDVLKVNHL
;
A
#
# COMPACT_ATOMS: atom_id res chain seq x y z
N MET A 1 -8.54 -19.74 -28.14
CA MET A 1 -8.77 -18.27 -28.18
C MET A 1 -7.42 -17.63 -27.99
N ASP A 2 -6.80 -17.12 -29.05
CA ASP A 2 -5.55 -16.36 -28.91
C ASP A 2 -5.85 -15.09 -28.11
N GLY A 3 -5.18 -14.93 -26.97
CA GLY A 3 -5.29 -13.72 -26.17
C GLY A 3 -4.89 -12.49 -26.98
N PRO A 4 -5.28 -11.27 -26.56
CA PRO A 4 -4.92 -10.06 -27.27
C PRO A 4 -3.40 -10.02 -27.50
N LYS A 5 -2.97 -9.88 -28.76
CA LYS A 5 -1.55 -9.79 -29.12
C LYS A 5 -0.93 -8.67 -28.29
N LYS A 6 -0.03 -9.02 -27.36
CA LYS A 6 0.71 -8.04 -26.55
C LYS A 6 1.44 -7.11 -27.53
N ILE A 7 1.11 -5.82 -27.48
CA ILE A 7 1.83 -4.79 -28.23
C ILE A 7 3.28 -4.82 -27.76
N LYS A 8 4.20 -5.22 -28.64
CA LYS A 8 5.64 -5.18 -28.37
C LYS A 8 6.15 -3.79 -28.69
N ILE A 9 6.57 -3.06 -27.66
CA ILE A 9 7.30 -1.81 -27.78
C ILE A 9 8.76 -2.16 -27.58
N THR A 10 9.50 -2.33 -28.66
CA THR A 10 10.94 -2.62 -28.61
C THR A 10 11.80 -1.37 -28.71
N ASP A 11 11.21 -0.21 -29.04
CA ASP A 11 11.90 1.08 -29.06
C ASP A 11 11.86 1.72 -27.65
N PRO A 12 13.01 1.90 -26.98
CA PRO A 12 13.07 2.52 -25.65
C PRO A 12 12.49 3.93 -25.60
N LYS A 13 12.57 4.72 -26.68
CA LYS A 13 12.02 6.10 -26.70
C LYS A 13 10.50 6.11 -26.67
N ILE A 14 9.87 5.20 -27.44
CA ILE A 14 8.41 5.02 -27.43
C ILE A 14 7.97 4.50 -26.07
N ALA A 15 8.75 3.58 -25.48
CA ALA A 15 8.46 3.03 -24.15
C ALA A 15 8.55 4.10 -23.05
N LEU A 16 9.56 4.99 -23.11
CA LEU A 16 9.73 6.09 -22.18
C LEU A 16 8.52 7.01 -22.17
N ALA A 17 8.12 7.57 -23.32
CA ALA A 17 6.98 8.48 -23.40
C ALA A 17 5.68 7.85 -22.87
N LYS A 18 5.50 6.55 -23.13
CA LYS A 18 4.36 5.79 -22.59
C LYS A 18 4.48 5.54 -21.08
N ALA A 19 5.68 5.29 -20.58
CA ALA A 19 5.95 5.09 -19.16
C ALA A 19 5.80 6.40 -18.35
N GLU A 20 6.20 7.53 -18.91
CA GLU A 20 5.96 8.87 -18.35
C GLU A 20 4.46 9.08 -18.15
N SER A 21 3.66 8.83 -19.19
CA SER A 21 2.19 8.91 -19.12
C SER A 21 1.62 7.95 -18.06
N TYR A 22 2.17 6.74 -17.96
CA TYR A 22 1.75 5.73 -16.99
C TYR A 22 2.04 6.15 -15.53
N CYS A 23 3.16 6.82 -15.28
CA CYS A 23 3.56 7.33 -13.97
C CYS A 23 2.87 8.66 -13.64
N ALA A 24 2.59 9.50 -14.63
CA ALA A 24 1.86 10.76 -14.44
C ALA A 24 0.39 10.52 -14.03
N TYR A 25 -0.22 9.41 -14.47
CA TYR A 25 -1.59 9.07 -14.10
C TYR A 25 -1.75 8.71 -12.61
N GLN A 26 -0.78 8.01 -12.03
CA GLN A 26 -0.73 7.72 -10.60
C GLN A 26 0.68 7.28 -10.20
N GLU A 27 1.01 7.48 -8.92
CA GLU A 27 2.25 6.98 -8.35
C GLU A 27 2.44 5.47 -8.56
N ARG A 28 3.65 5.08 -8.94
CA ARG A 28 4.06 3.69 -9.16
C ARG A 28 5.32 3.37 -8.38
N SER A 29 5.47 2.12 -7.93
CA SER A 29 6.77 1.65 -7.48
C SER A 29 7.67 1.35 -8.69
N GLN A 30 8.98 1.41 -8.49
CA GLN A 30 9.95 0.98 -9.50
C GLN A 30 9.69 -0.45 -9.98
N GLN A 31 9.27 -1.35 -9.08
CA GLN A 31 8.92 -2.71 -9.45
C GLN A 31 7.69 -2.76 -10.38
N GLU A 32 6.65 -1.97 -10.11
CA GLU A 32 5.47 -1.91 -10.98
C GLU A 32 5.81 -1.38 -12.38
N VAL A 33 6.72 -0.40 -12.47
CA VAL A 33 7.19 0.12 -13.77
C VAL A 33 8.03 -0.93 -14.49
N ARG A 34 8.95 -1.61 -13.79
CA ARG A 34 9.76 -2.70 -14.35
C ARG A 34 8.88 -3.81 -14.92
N ASP A 35 7.91 -4.30 -14.14
CA ASP A 35 6.96 -5.32 -14.57
C ASP A 35 6.17 -4.86 -15.81
N LYS A 36 5.78 -3.57 -15.84
CA LYS A 36 5.03 -3.00 -16.95
C LYS A 36 5.85 -2.91 -18.24
N LEU A 37 7.13 -2.55 -18.15
CA LEU A 37 8.03 -2.48 -19.29
C LEU A 37 8.35 -3.87 -19.85
N TYR A 38 8.51 -4.88 -18.98
CA TYR A 38 8.59 -6.28 -19.41
C TYR A 38 7.32 -6.72 -20.15
N ASP A 39 6.14 -6.35 -19.65
CA ASP A 39 4.87 -6.65 -20.31
C ASP A 39 4.73 -5.99 -21.69
N TRP A 40 5.38 -4.85 -21.90
CA TRP A 40 5.49 -4.20 -23.21
C TRP A 40 6.57 -4.81 -24.11
N GLY A 41 7.38 -5.74 -23.60
CA GLY A 41 8.35 -6.51 -24.40
C GLY A 41 9.75 -5.92 -24.48
N LEU A 42 10.12 -5.01 -23.57
CA LEU A 42 11.50 -4.51 -23.47
C LEU A 42 12.43 -5.58 -22.86
N TRP A 43 13.71 -5.50 -23.20
CA TRP A 43 14.78 -6.31 -22.60
C TRP A 43 15.39 -5.59 -21.38
N PRO A 44 16.11 -6.30 -20.48
CA PRO A 44 16.56 -5.76 -19.20
C PRO A 44 17.31 -4.43 -19.28
N ASP A 45 18.29 -4.30 -20.17
CA ASP A 45 19.11 -3.08 -20.27
C ASP A 45 18.28 -1.85 -20.67
N ALA A 46 17.34 -2.01 -21.62
CA ALA A 46 16.44 -0.93 -22.00
C ALA A 46 15.46 -0.55 -20.87
N ILE A 47 15.05 -1.52 -20.06
CA ILE A 47 14.17 -1.27 -18.91
C ILE A 47 14.89 -0.40 -17.88
N GLU A 48 16.13 -0.75 -17.51
CA GLU A 48 16.88 0.04 -16.53
C GLU A 48 17.24 1.43 -17.07
N GLN A 49 17.50 1.56 -18.37
CA GLN A 49 17.65 2.87 -19.01
C GLN A 49 16.38 3.72 -18.86
N VAL A 50 15.21 3.19 -19.24
CA VAL A 50 13.94 3.91 -19.13
C VAL A 50 13.62 4.27 -17.67
N ILE A 51 13.87 3.36 -16.72
CA ILE A 51 13.68 3.63 -15.29
C ILE A 51 14.58 4.78 -14.82
N SER A 52 15.86 4.80 -15.24
CA SER A 52 16.78 5.88 -14.90
C SER A 52 16.29 7.23 -15.41
N GLU A 53 15.84 7.29 -16.68
CA GLU A 53 15.31 8.51 -17.28
C GLU A 53 14.02 8.99 -16.56
N LEU A 54 13.11 8.08 -16.21
CA LEU A 54 11.91 8.41 -15.43
C LEU A 54 12.24 8.96 -14.03
N ILE A 55 13.27 8.44 -13.38
CA ILE A 55 13.73 8.93 -12.08
C ILE A 55 14.35 10.32 -12.22
N GLN A 56 15.21 10.53 -13.22
CA GLN A 56 15.83 11.83 -13.50
C GLN A 56 14.78 12.90 -13.82
N GLY A 57 13.76 12.55 -14.60
CA GLY A 57 12.60 13.41 -14.87
C GLY A 57 11.59 13.51 -13.71
N ASN A 58 11.86 12.84 -12.58
CA ASN A 58 11.00 12.78 -11.39
C ASN A 58 9.57 12.20 -11.62
N PHE A 59 9.33 11.57 -12.78
CA PHE A 59 8.11 10.80 -13.05
C PHE A 59 8.00 9.59 -12.13
N LEU A 60 9.13 8.96 -11.80
CA LEU A 60 9.20 7.80 -10.92
C LEU A 60 9.96 8.14 -9.64
N ASN A 61 9.28 8.07 -8.49
CA ASN A 61 9.86 8.40 -7.20
C ASN A 61 9.37 7.44 -6.12
N GLU A 62 10.26 6.58 -5.65
CA GLU A 62 9.93 5.49 -4.72
C GLU A 62 9.45 6.03 -3.35
N GLU A 63 10.00 7.16 -2.88
CA GLU A 63 9.58 7.77 -1.61
C GLU A 63 8.17 8.36 -1.72
N ARG A 64 7.88 9.05 -2.84
CA ARG A 64 6.55 9.61 -3.13
C ARG A 64 5.51 8.50 -3.23
N PHE A 65 5.82 7.41 -3.94
CA PHE A 65 4.98 6.22 -4.00
C PHE A 65 4.71 5.64 -2.61
N ALA A 66 5.74 5.41 -1.79
CA ALA A 66 5.59 4.80 -0.47
C ALA A 66 4.66 5.61 0.44
N LYS A 67 4.83 6.94 0.47
CA LYS A 67 3.99 7.87 1.25
C LYS A 67 2.54 7.87 0.74
N ALA A 68 2.33 7.98 -0.57
CA ALA A 68 1.00 7.96 -1.17
C ALA A 68 0.28 6.63 -0.90
N TYR A 69 0.99 5.51 -1.01
CA TYR A 69 0.46 4.18 -0.70
C TYR A 69 0.04 4.07 0.77
N ALA A 70 0.92 4.46 1.71
CA ALA A 70 0.61 4.42 3.14
C ALA A 70 -0.62 5.27 3.48
N LYS A 71 -0.65 6.54 3.03
CA LYS A 71 -1.78 7.45 3.21
C LYS A 71 -3.08 6.89 2.62
N GLY A 72 -3.03 6.37 1.40
CA GLY A 72 -4.20 5.80 0.72
C GLY A 72 -4.74 4.56 1.43
N LYS A 73 -3.87 3.63 1.85
CA LYS A 73 -4.29 2.43 2.58
C LYS A 73 -4.83 2.75 3.98
N PHE A 74 -4.25 3.73 4.67
CA PHE A 74 -4.75 4.19 5.96
C PHE A 74 -6.12 4.86 5.80
N SER A 75 -6.22 5.91 4.98
CA SER A 75 -7.46 6.72 4.86
C SER A 75 -8.62 5.99 4.19
N GLN A 76 -8.38 5.31 3.06
CA GLN A 76 -9.45 4.72 2.25
C GLN A 76 -9.77 3.29 2.64
N LYS A 77 -8.78 2.57 3.19
CA LYS A 77 -8.93 1.17 3.55
C LYS A 77 -8.80 0.94 5.05
N ALA A 78 -8.58 1.93 5.91
CA ALA A 78 -8.41 1.74 7.36
C ALA A 78 -7.41 0.61 7.69
N TRP A 79 -6.31 0.52 6.94
CA TRP A 79 -5.26 -0.46 7.23
C TRP A 79 -4.37 0.05 8.35
N GLY A 80 -3.98 -0.87 9.24
CA GLY A 80 -2.94 -0.63 10.21
C GLY A 80 -1.54 -0.70 9.60
N ARG A 81 -0.54 -0.15 10.29
CA ARG A 81 0.86 -0.03 9.86
C ARG A 81 1.47 -1.37 9.50
N ILE A 82 1.11 -2.47 10.19
CA ILE A 82 1.63 -3.82 9.87
C ILE A 82 1.23 -4.23 8.45
N LYS A 83 -0.05 -4.04 8.09
CA LYS A 83 -0.55 -4.43 6.76
C LYS A 83 -0.06 -3.49 5.66
N ILE A 84 0.07 -2.20 5.96
CA ILE A 84 0.69 -1.23 5.06
C ILE A 84 2.15 -1.61 4.77
N LYS A 85 2.92 -1.93 5.80
CA LYS A 85 4.31 -2.41 5.69
C LYS A 85 4.43 -3.63 4.80
N GLN A 86 3.58 -4.64 5.02
CA GLN A 86 3.57 -5.85 4.19
C GLN A 86 3.26 -5.54 2.72
N GLY A 87 2.27 -4.67 2.47
CA GLY A 87 1.93 -4.23 1.12
C GLY A 87 3.07 -3.51 0.41
N LEU A 88 3.78 -2.63 1.11
CA LEU A 88 4.96 -1.95 0.57
C LEU A 88 6.12 -2.92 0.29
N LYS A 89 6.35 -3.91 1.17
CA LYS A 89 7.35 -4.98 0.93
C LYS A 89 7.02 -5.80 -0.32
N GLN A 90 5.74 -6.14 -0.53
CA GLN A 90 5.30 -6.83 -1.76
C GLN A 90 5.55 -5.99 -3.02
N LYS A 91 5.56 -4.66 -2.90
CA LYS A 91 5.91 -3.72 -3.97
C LYS A 91 7.41 -3.47 -4.11
N ARG A 92 8.24 -4.19 -3.33
CA ARG A 92 9.70 -4.11 -3.25
C ARG A 92 10.24 -2.74 -2.84
N VAL A 93 9.46 -2.00 -2.05
CA VAL A 93 9.89 -0.72 -1.48
C VAL A 93 10.97 -0.97 -0.43
N PRO A 94 12.11 -0.25 -0.44
CA PRO A 94 13.15 -0.39 0.58
C PRO A 94 12.66 -0.08 2.00
N ASP A 95 13.15 -0.84 2.99
CA ASP A 95 12.71 -0.73 4.40
C ASP A 95 12.88 0.69 4.98
N VAL A 96 13.89 1.44 4.54
CA VAL A 96 14.10 2.84 4.93
C VAL A 96 12.94 3.73 4.49
N LEU A 97 12.45 3.57 3.26
CA LEU A 97 11.32 4.34 2.74
C LEU A 97 10.00 3.88 3.35
N ILE A 98 9.86 2.59 3.64
CA ILE A 98 8.71 2.07 4.40
C ILE A 98 8.64 2.76 5.76
N LYS A 99 9.76 2.84 6.50
CA LYS A 99 9.80 3.52 7.80
C LYS A 99 9.36 4.97 7.68
N LYS A 100 9.91 5.71 6.70
CA LYS A 100 9.50 7.11 6.44
C LYS A 100 8.01 7.24 6.12
N ALA A 101 7.47 6.35 5.30
CA ALA A 101 6.06 6.38 4.90
C ALA A 101 5.11 6.06 6.07
N LEU A 102 5.49 5.15 6.98
CA LEU A 102 4.68 4.85 8.16
C LEU A 102 4.70 5.99 9.18
N LEU A 103 5.79 6.75 9.27
CA LEU A 103 5.90 7.93 10.13
C LEU A 103 5.01 9.09 9.67
N THR A 104 4.50 9.09 8.43
CA THR A 104 3.52 10.11 8.01
C THR A 104 2.11 9.85 8.54
N ILE A 105 1.89 8.73 9.23
CA ILE A 105 0.61 8.40 9.87
C ILE A 105 0.70 8.87 11.32
N ASP A 106 0.02 9.99 11.58
CA ASP A 106 -0.08 10.59 12.91
C ASP A 106 -0.63 9.58 13.94
N ALA A 107 -0.11 9.64 15.16
CA ALA A 107 -0.44 8.66 16.19
C ALA A 107 -1.89 8.83 16.70
N ASP A 108 -2.37 10.06 16.83
CA ASP A 108 -3.71 10.36 17.33
C ASP A 108 -4.76 10.02 16.26
N ASP A 109 -4.47 10.34 14.99
CA ASP A 109 -5.29 9.91 13.85
C ASP A 109 -5.36 8.38 13.79
N TYR A 110 -4.24 7.69 14.01
CA TYR A 110 -4.16 6.24 13.98
C TYR A 110 -5.00 5.58 15.08
N PHE A 111 -4.90 6.10 16.32
CA PHE A 111 -5.72 5.66 17.44
C PHE A 111 -7.21 5.90 17.19
N THR A 112 -7.55 7.09 16.68
CA THR A 112 -8.93 7.48 16.35
C THR A 112 -9.52 6.59 15.27
N ALA A 113 -8.75 6.29 14.22
CA ALA A 113 -9.17 5.41 13.14
C ALA A 113 -9.43 3.98 13.63
N LEU A 114 -8.57 3.44 14.50
CA LEU A 114 -8.77 2.13 15.12
C LEU A 114 -10.01 2.09 16.02
N THR A 115 -10.21 3.13 16.83
CA THR A 115 -11.37 3.25 17.72
C THR A 115 -12.67 3.21 16.90
N ARG A 116 -12.80 4.08 15.91
CA ARG A 116 -13.97 4.12 15.01
C ARG A 116 -14.19 2.79 14.27
N LEU A 117 -13.11 2.15 13.84
CA LEU A 117 -13.17 0.84 13.17
C LEU A 117 -13.73 -0.24 14.10
N LEU A 118 -13.28 -0.28 15.36
CA LEU A 118 -13.72 -1.25 16.35
C LEU A 118 -15.14 -0.99 16.82
N GLU A 119 -15.51 0.26 17.10
CA GLU A 119 -16.89 0.64 17.47
C GLU A 119 -17.89 0.26 16.38
N LYS A 120 -17.58 0.60 15.12
CA LYS A 120 -18.40 0.21 13.98
C LYS A 120 -18.53 -1.31 13.88
N LYS A 121 -17.44 -2.05 14.09
CA LYS A 121 -17.48 -3.51 14.06
C LYS A 121 -18.29 -4.08 15.23
N ALA A 122 -18.16 -3.50 16.41
CA ALA A 122 -18.83 -3.91 17.63
C ALA A 122 -20.36 -3.82 17.48
N GLY A 123 -20.87 -2.80 16.81
CA GLY A 123 -22.29 -2.68 16.46
C GLY A 123 -22.83 -3.75 15.50
N THR A 124 -21.96 -4.53 14.86
CA THR A 124 -22.35 -5.64 13.96
C THR A 124 -22.24 -7.03 14.60
N ILE A 125 -21.73 -7.13 15.82
CA ILE A 125 -21.48 -8.42 16.49
C ILE A 125 -22.65 -8.72 17.43
N SER A 126 -23.35 -9.83 17.19
CA SER A 126 -24.46 -10.34 18.03
C SER A 126 -24.01 -11.26 19.17
N GLU A 127 -22.69 -11.45 19.34
CA GLU A 127 -22.13 -12.30 20.39
C GLU A 127 -22.43 -11.74 21.79
N LYS A 128 -23.10 -12.55 22.62
CA LYS A 128 -23.51 -12.15 23.97
C LYS A 128 -22.42 -12.37 25.01
N ASN A 129 -21.46 -13.26 24.75
CA ASN A 129 -20.35 -13.48 25.67
C ASN A 129 -19.25 -12.44 25.44
N ASP A 130 -18.97 -11.63 26.45
CA ASP A 130 -18.02 -10.51 26.35
C ASP A 130 -16.62 -10.94 25.93
N LEU A 131 -16.10 -12.04 26.47
CA LEU A 131 -14.77 -12.55 26.10
C LEU A 131 -14.72 -12.96 24.63
N LYS A 132 -15.73 -13.70 24.15
CA LYS A 132 -15.82 -14.10 22.74
C LYS A 132 -16.03 -12.89 21.83
N ARG A 133 -16.81 -11.89 22.26
CA ARG A 133 -17.03 -10.65 21.52
C ARG A 133 -15.73 -9.86 21.38
N ARG A 134 -15.00 -9.68 22.47
CA ARG A 134 -13.70 -8.98 22.49
C ARG A 134 -12.66 -9.70 21.62
N TYR A 135 -12.62 -11.03 21.67
CA TYR A 135 -11.76 -11.83 20.78
C TYR A 135 -12.09 -11.60 19.30
N LYS A 136 -13.38 -11.59 18.91
CA LYS A 136 -13.80 -11.31 17.52
C LYS A 136 -13.36 -9.91 17.06
N LEU A 137 -13.47 -8.91 17.92
CA LEU A 137 -13.00 -7.55 17.65
C LEU A 137 -11.48 -7.49 17.46
N GLN A 138 -10.74 -8.17 18.34
CA GLN A 138 -9.28 -8.26 18.25
C GLN A 138 -8.84 -8.91 16.95
N GLN A 139 -9.41 -10.07 16.60
CA GLN A 139 -9.12 -10.76 15.33
C GLN A 139 -9.44 -9.90 14.12
N TYR A 140 -10.55 -9.16 14.17
CA TYR A 140 -10.91 -8.24 13.09
C TYR A 140 -9.82 -7.17 12.91
N ALA A 141 -9.44 -6.45 13.96
CA ALA A 141 -8.44 -5.39 13.88
C ALA A 141 -7.04 -5.91 13.51
N MET A 142 -6.64 -7.09 14.01
CA MET A 142 -5.42 -7.78 13.58
C MET A 142 -5.44 -8.08 12.08
N GLY A 143 -6.57 -8.57 11.54
CA GLY A 143 -6.74 -8.76 10.10
C GLY A 143 -6.71 -7.46 9.28
N ARG A 144 -6.96 -6.30 9.93
CA ARG A 144 -6.75 -4.97 9.33
C ARG A 144 -5.32 -4.47 9.47
N GLY A 145 -4.47 -5.11 10.27
CA GLY A 145 -3.05 -4.82 10.39
C GLY A 145 -2.66 -3.89 11.53
N TYR A 146 -3.50 -3.77 12.55
CA TYR A 146 -3.17 -3.01 13.76
C TYR A 146 -2.39 -3.88 14.76
N GLU A 147 -1.56 -3.22 15.54
CA GLU A 147 -0.69 -3.80 16.56
C GLU A 147 -1.50 -4.32 17.76
N ALA A 148 -1.12 -5.47 18.32
CA ALA A 148 -1.91 -6.20 19.31
C ALA A 148 -2.07 -5.43 20.64
N ASP A 149 -1.02 -4.73 21.04
CA ASP A 149 -0.98 -3.82 22.19
C ASP A 149 -1.99 -2.68 22.01
N LEU A 150 -1.91 -1.97 20.89
CA LEU A 150 -2.81 -0.85 20.60
C LEU A 150 -4.28 -1.29 20.53
N ILE A 151 -4.55 -2.45 19.93
CA ILE A 151 -5.90 -3.03 19.91
C ILE A 151 -6.38 -3.29 21.35
N THR A 152 -5.53 -3.86 22.19
CA THR A 152 -5.88 -4.17 23.57
C THR A 152 -6.21 -2.91 24.36
N ASP A 153 -5.44 -1.84 24.16
CA ASP A 153 -5.66 -0.54 24.79
C ASP A 153 -6.97 0.10 24.35
N VAL A 154 -7.24 0.16 23.04
CA VAL A 154 -8.48 0.74 22.49
C VAL A 154 -9.71 -0.01 23.00
N LEU A 155 -9.66 -1.35 23.06
CA LEU A 155 -10.77 -2.15 23.60
C LEU A 155 -11.01 -1.87 25.09
N LYS A 156 -9.93 -1.67 25.86
CA LYS A 156 -10.03 -1.36 27.29
C LYS A 156 -10.60 0.04 27.54
N VAL A 157 -10.11 1.05 26.82
CA VAL A 157 -10.51 2.46 26.99
C VAL A 157 -11.96 2.70 26.58
N ASN A 158 -12.43 2.05 25.51
CA ASN A 158 -13.78 2.25 24.99
C ASN A 158 -14.82 1.25 25.53
N HIS A 159 -14.43 0.43 26.52
CA HIS A 159 -15.29 -0.60 27.11
C HIS A 159 -15.95 -1.52 26.05
N LEU A 160 -15.17 -1.92 25.04
CA LEU A 160 -15.59 -2.77 23.92
C LEU A 160 -15.23 -4.26 24.13
#